data_AF-A0A820BHW3-F1
#
_entry.id   AF-A0A820BHW3-F1
#
_cell.length_a   1.000
_cell.length_b   1.000
_cell.length_c   1.000
_cell.angle_alpha   90.00
_cell.angle_beta   90.00
_cell.angle_gamma   90.00
#
_symmetry.space_group_name_H-M   'P 1'
#
loop_
_entity.id
_entity.type
_entity.pdbx_description
1 polymer ?
#
loop_
_entity_poly.entity_id
_entity_poly.type
_entity_poly.pdbx_seq_one_letter_code
_entity_poly.pdbx_strand_id
1 'polypeptide(L)'
;MMWLVTQIFLWIISFVATVNCQGGGGGGGGSAGIYGIFIVVIILPLYCCYQCCAGKPRRSNAKFVNKTTTNDEEKQIIDIKLFQSGQWESQYFQYSKWHGPYQIELSFDALQSKVTGSGLDDIGMYSIEGTYSTQSRRMGLTKTYQLGTGNRLENLGHTVTIQLEWNKYNNQFEGKWYVRTKKFKGAGDFKMNFDKRNQYMPVLSIYEKV
;
A
#
# COMPACT_ATOMS: atom_id res chain seq x y z
N MET A 1 -10.36 8.54 12.51
CA MET A 1 -10.25 9.74 11.64
C MET A 1 -11.56 10.08 10.92
N MET A 2 -12.29 9.10 10.34
CA MET A 2 -13.55 9.37 9.61
C MET A 2 -14.66 10.02 10.46
N TRP A 3 -14.75 9.68 11.76
CA TRP A 3 -15.73 10.24 12.69
C TRP A 3 -15.57 11.76 12.93
N LEU A 4 -14.33 12.25 12.99
CA LEU A 4 -14.02 13.66 13.22
C LEU A 4 -14.43 14.53 12.01
N VAL A 5 -14.24 14.01 10.79
CA VAL A 5 -14.58 14.71 9.55
C VAL A 5 -16.09 14.89 9.41
N THR A 6 -16.89 13.87 9.77
CA THR A 6 -18.35 13.97 9.80
C THR A 6 -18.85 14.97 10.84
N GLN A 7 -18.23 15.04 12.02
CA GLN A 7 -18.61 16.02 13.05
C GLN A 7 -18.33 17.45 12.60
N ILE A 8 -17.18 17.71 11.97
CA ILE A 8 -16.85 19.03 11.40
C ILE A 8 -17.85 19.42 10.31
N PHE A 9 -18.25 18.48 9.45
CA PHE A 9 -19.20 18.76 8.38
C PHE A 9 -20.60 19.13 8.91
N LEU A 10 -21.09 18.42 9.94
CA LEU A 10 -22.36 18.73 10.60
C LEU A 10 -22.30 20.08 11.33
N TRP A 11 -21.16 20.40 11.95
CA TRP A 11 -20.94 21.70 12.61
C TRP A 11 -20.98 22.87 11.62
N ILE A 12 -20.33 22.70 10.45
CA ILE A 12 -20.34 23.71 9.39
C ILE A 12 -21.75 23.94 8.85
N ILE A 13 -22.52 22.87 8.61
CA ILE A 13 -23.91 22.99 8.14
C ILE A 13 -24.78 23.72 9.18
N SER A 14 -24.64 23.37 10.46
CA SER A 14 -25.40 23.99 11.55
C SER A 14 -25.03 25.48 11.73
N PHE A 15 -23.75 25.83 11.58
CA PHE A 15 -23.29 27.21 11.63
C PHE A 15 -23.86 28.06 10.47
N VAL A 16 -23.83 27.53 9.24
CA VAL A 16 -24.42 28.22 8.06
C VAL A 16 -25.93 28.42 8.22
N ALA A 17 -26.65 27.46 8.80
CA ALA A 17 -28.09 27.59 9.05
C ALA A 17 -28.41 28.66 10.10
N THR A 18 -27.56 28.83 11.11
CA THR A 18 -27.79 29.78 12.21
C THR A 18 -27.61 31.23 11.76
N VAL A 19 -26.67 31.49 10.84
CA VAL A 19 -26.38 32.85 10.32
C VAL A 19 -27.52 33.40 9.45
N ASN A 20 -28.39 32.56 8.89
CA ASN A 20 -29.51 32.99 8.04
C ASN A 20 -30.79 33.38 8.80
N CYS A 21 -30.87 33.23 10.12
CA CYS A 21 -32.11 33.45 10.88
C CYS A 21 -32.16 34.75 11.72
N GLN A 22 -31.10 35.56 11.76
CA GLN A 22 -31.16 36.89 12.41
C GLN A 22 -31.32 37.98 11.36
N GLY A 23 -32.56 38.12 10.87
CA GLY A 23 -32.99 39.33 10.15
C GLY A 23 -33.31 40.43 11.15
N GLY A 24 -32.65 41.59 11.02
CA GLY A 24 -33.02 42.77 11.80
C GLY A 24 -32.08 43.96 11.71
N GLY A 25 -32.01 44.61 10.54
CA GLY A 25 -31.79 46.06 10.43
C GLY A 25 -30.34 46.58 10.35
N GLY A 26 -30.05 47.29 9.25
CA GLY A 26 -28.98 48.30 9.20
C GLY A 26 -27.85 47.97 8.22
N GLY A 27 -27.69 48.83 7.21
CA GLY A 27 -26.79 48.67 6.06
C GLY A 27 -25.33 48.33 6.39
N GLY A 28 -24.78 47.40 5.61
CA GLY A 28 -23.37 46.98 5.65
C GLY A 28 -23.16 45.82 4.69
N GLY A 29 -23.13 46.11 3.38
CA GLY A 29 -23.05 45.10 2.33
C GLY A 29 -21.69 44.38 2.25
N GLY A 30 -21.76 43.09 1.93
CA GLY A 30 -20.72 42.40 1.16
C GLY A 30 -19.66 41.63 1.95
N SER A 31 -19.98 40.42 2.44
CA SER A 31 -18.94 39.38 2.63
C SER A 31 -19.48 37.98 2.96
N ALA A 32 -20.70 37.84 3.48
CA ALA A 32 -21.24 36.53 3.90
C ALA A 32 -21.46 35.51 2.75
N GLY A 33 -21.74 35.97 1.52
CA GLY A 33 -21.98 35.10 0.37
C GLY A 33 -20.74 34.42 -0.22
N ILE A 34 -19.54 34.95 0.06
CA ILE A 34 -18.30 34.45 -0.55
C ILE A 34 -17.88 33.12 0.10
N TYR A 35 -18.03 32.98 1.41
CA TYR A 35 -17.58 31.78 2.15
C TYR A 35 -18.37 30.51 1.82
N GLY A 36 -19.67 30.62 1.51
CA GLY A 36 -20.50 29.47 1.12
C GLY A 36 -20.07 28.87 -0.23
N ILE A 37 -19.67 29.72 -1.18
CA ILE A 37 -19.18 29.29 -2.50
C ILE A 37 -17.82 28.59 -2.36
N PHE A 38 -16.91 29.11 -1.54
CA PHE A 38 -15.60 28.49 -1.30
C PHE A 38 -15.71 27.06 -0.73
N ILE A 39 -16.63 26.80 0.19
CA ILE A 39 -16.82 25.46 0.77
C ILE A 39 -17.32 24.46 -0.29
N VAL A 40 -18.36 24.81 -1.05
CA VAL A 40 -18.93 23.88 -2.04
C VAL A 40 -18.00 23.66 -3.23
N VAL A 41 -17.32 24.71 -3.70
CA VAL A 41 -16.48 24.65 -4.91
C VAL A 41 -15.09 24.06 -4.62
N ILE A 42 -14.56 24.20 -3.40
CA ILE A 42 -13.21 23.69 -3.09
C ILE A 42 -13.25 22.42 -2.24
N ILE A 43 -14.04 22.38 -1.17
CA ILE A 43 -14.01 21.26 -0.22
C ILE A 43 -14.69 20.03 -0.81
N LEU A 44 -15.81 20.19 -1.51
CA LEU A 44 -16.55 19.06 -2.09
C LEU A 44 -15.73 18.33 -3.17
N PRO A 45 -15.07 19.01 -4.13
CA PRO A 45 -14.22 18.33 -5.11
C PRO A 45 -12.98 17.69 -4.47
N LEU A 46 -12.36 18.32 -3.48
CA LEU A 46 -11.24 17.73 -2.74
C LEU A 46 -11.66 16.46 -1.99
N TYR A 47 -12.84 16.46 -1.36
CA TYR A 47 -13.39 15.30 -0.68
C TYR A 47 -13.73 14.16 -1.66
N CYS A 48 -14.36 14.48 -2.79
CA CYS A 48 -14.60 13.52 -3.87
C CYS A 48 -13.30 12.94 -4.42
N CYS A 49 -12.28 13.77 -4.68
CA CYS A 49 -10.96 13.34 -5.11
C CYS A 49 -10.32 12.39 -4.10
N TYR A 50 -10.41 12.71 -2.81
CA TYR A 50 -9.91 11.85 -1.73
C TYR A 50 -10.60 10.48 -1.73
N GLN A 51 -11.94 10.45 -1.75
CA GLN A 51 -12.73 9.21 -1.76
C GLN A 51 -12.52 8.35 -3.03
N CYS A 52 -12.26 9.00 -4.17
CA CYS A 52 -11.97 8.33 -5.44
C CYS A 52 -10.57 7.72 -5.46
N CYS A 53 -9.59 8.37 -4.81
CA CYS A 53 -8.20 7.93 -4.75
C CYS A 53 -7.90 6.97 -3.59
N ALA A 54 -8.76 6.90 -2.56
CA ALA A 54 -8.58 6.01 -1.44
C ALA A 54 -8.44 4.54 -1.89
N GLY A 55 -7.39 3.87 -1.40
CA GLY A 55 -7.10 2.47 -1.69
C GLY A 55 -6.62 2.16 -3.11
N LYS A 56 -6.14 3.17 -3.86
CA LYS A 56 -5.51 2.96 -5.16
C LYS A 56 -4.09 3.51 -5.17
N PRO A 57 -3.12 2.81 -5.80
CA PRO A 57 -1.83 3.38 -6.06
C PRO A 57 -1.95 4.52 -7.08
N ARG A 58 -1.07 5.53 -6.98
CA ARG A 58 -1.01 6.64 -7.95
C ARG A 58 -0.62 6.19 -9.36
N ARG A 59 0.06 5.04 -9.47
CA ARG A 59 0.56 4.48 -10.72
C ARG A 59 0.30 2.97 -10.74
N SER A 60 0.14 2.37 -11.91
CA SER A 60 0.13 0.92 -12.04
C SER A 60 1.50 0.34 -11.69
N ASN A 61 1.56 -0.96 -11.36
CA ASN A 61 2.81 -1.65 -11.03
C ASN A 61 3.86 -1.49 -12.14
N ALA A 62 3.48 -1.69 -13.41
CA ALA A 62 4.37 -1.47 -14.54
C ALA A 62 4.96 -0.05 -14.58
N LYS A 63 4.13 0.99 -14.39
CA LYS A 63 4.59 2.39 -14.38
C LYS A 63 5.41 2.75 -13.13
N PHE A 64 5.14 2.09 -12.00
CA PHE A 64 5.88 2.29 -10.76
C PHE A 64 7.30 1.70 -10.86
N VAL A 65 7.41 0.50 -11.44
CA VAL A 65 8.66 -0.25 -11.63
C VAL A 65 9.54 0.40 -12.70
N ASN A 66 8.97 0.85 -13.82
CA ASN A 66 9.72 1.45 -14.93
C ASN A 66 10.14 2.92 -14.70
N LYS A 67 10.16 3.40 -13.46
CA LYS A 67 10.59 4.77 -13.18
C LYS A 67 12.09 4.87 -13.47
N THR A 68 12.43 5.56 -14.56
CA THR A 68 13.82 5.84 -14.93
C THR A 68 14.51 6.53 -13.77
N THR A 69 15.54 5.89 -13.23
CA THR A 69 16.42 6.53 -12.27
C THR A 69 17.59 7.05 -13.12
N THR A 70 17.57 8.33 -13.47
CA THR A 70 18.75 9.00 -13.99
C THR A 70 19.78 8.96 -12.88
N ASN A 71 20.74 8.02 -12.98
CA ASN A 71 22.13 8.14 -12.57
C ASN A 71 22.77 6.75 -12.33
N ASP A 72 23.92 6.62 -12.99
CA ASP A 72 25.12 5.87 -12.62
C ASP A 72 25.29 4.41 -13.07
N GLU A 73 26.36 4.23 -13.83
CA GLU A 73 26.88 3.04 -14.50
C GLU A 73 27.50 2.01 -13.54
N GLU A 74 27.56 2.27 -12.23
CA GLU A 74 28.26 1.45 -11.24
C GLU A 74 27.38 0.37 -10.55
N LYS A 75 26.19 0.07 -11.08
CA LYS A 75 25.08 -0.56 -10.31
C LYS A 75 24.76 -2.03 -10.55
N GLN A 76 25.22 -2.65 -11.62
CA GLN A 76 24.60 -3.89 -12.11
C GLN A 76 24.85 -5.16 -11.26
N ILE A 77 26.02 -5.31 -10.61
CA ILE A 77 26.37 -6.56 -9.89
C ILE A 77 25.69 -6.64 -8.51
N ILE A 78 25.48 -5.49 -7.84
CA ILE A 78 24.81 -5.43 -6.53
C ILE A 78 23.30 -5.72 -6.67
N ASP A 79 22.71 -5.36 -7.81
CA ASP A 79 21.27 -5.43 -8.02
C ASP A 79 20.74 -6.86 -8.28
N ILE A 80 21.58 -7.82 -8.71
CA ILE A 80 21.16 -9.23 -8.89
C ILE A 80 20.90 -9.91 -7.55
N LYS A 81 21.70 -9.62 -6.52
CA LYS A 81 21.52 -10.21 -5.18
C LYS A 81 20.28 -9.71 -4.45
N LEU A 82 19.71 -8.61 -4.92
CA LEU A 82 18.54 -7.98 -4.32
C LEU A 82 17.25 -8.77 -4.59
N PHE A 83 17.13 -9.34 -5.79
CA PHE A 83 15.92 -10.04 -6.25
C PHE A 83 16.19 -11.54 -6.33
N GLN A 84 16.31 -12.16 -5.15
CA GLN A 84 16.60 -13.59 -5.03
C GLN A 84 15.35 -14.39 -4.62
N SER A 85 15.18 -15.55 -5.25
CA SER A 85 14.11 -16.49 -4.92
C SER A 85 14.34 -17.14 -3.56
N GLY A 86 13.26 -17.44 -2.85
CA GLY A 86 13.29 -18.09 -1.54
C GLY A 86 12.28 -17.51 -0.56
N GLN A 87 12.56 -17.67 0.73
CA GLN A 87 11.71 -17.21 1.82
C GLN A 87 12.02 -15.75 2.18
N TRP A 88 10.97 -14.98 2.37
CA TRP A 88 10.98 -13.57 2.73
C TRP A 88 10.10 -13.36 3.95
N GLU A 89 10.51 -12.45 4.83
CA GLU A 89 9.68 -11.96 5.90
C GLU A 89 8.99 -10.67 5.47
N SER A 90 7.71 -10.54 5.80
CA SER A 90 6.92 -9.36 5.48
C SER A 90 6.19 -8.82 6.70
N GLN A 91 6.00 -7.50 6.73
CA GLN A 91 5.19 -6.81 7.72
C GLN A 91 4.35 -5.74 7.03
N TYR A 92 3.14 -5.54 7.55
CA TYR A 92 2.27 -4.50 7.03
C TYR A 92 1.60 -3.72 8.16
N PHE A 93 1.37 -2.43 7.93
CA PHE A 93 0.72 -1.55 8.89
C PHE A 93 -0.77 -1.41 8.57
N GLN A 94 -1.63 -1.85 9.46
CA GLN A 94 -3.09 -1.83 9.33
C GLN A 94 -3.74 -1.63 10.69
N TYR A 95 -4.82 -0.84 10.76
CA TYR A 95 -5.52 -0.51 12.00
C TYR A 95 -4.61 0.05 13.09
N SER A 96 -3.70 0.95 12.70
CA SER A 96 -2.72 1.60 13.60
C SER A 96 -1.75 0.63 14.28
N LYS A 97 -1.56 -0.57 13.73
CA LYS A 97 -0.66 -1.60 14.26
C LYS A 97 0.13 -2.26 13.14
N TRP A 98 1.36 -2.68 13.46
CA TRP A 98 2.13 -3.59 12.61
C TRP A 98 1.69 -5.04 12.79
N HIS A 99 1.48 -5.72 11.67
CA HIS A 99 1.18 -7.16 11.60
C HIS A 99 2.36 -7.91 10.99
N GLY A 100 2.60 -9.14 11.45
CA GLY A 100 3.76 -9.96 11.08
C GLY A 100 4.86 -10.01 12.16
N PRO A 101 6.05 -10.55 11.82
CA PRO A 101 6.48 -10.96 10.49
C PRO A 101 5.72 -12.21 9.98
N TYR A 102 5.40 -12.20 8.69
CA TYR A 102 4.83 -13.34 7.97
C TYR A 102 5.80 -13.84 6.91
N GLN A 103 5.91 -15.16 6.77
CA GLN A 103 6.75 -15.81 5.78
C GLN A 103 6.06 -15.82 4.42
N ILE A 104 6.80 -15.45 3.38
CA ILE A 104 6.37 -15.43 1.98
C ILE A 104 7.42 -16.13 1.15
N GLU A 105 7.01 -17.06 0.32
CA GLU A 105 7.89 -17.63 -0.70
C GLU A 105 7.76 -16.82 -1.99
N LEU A 106 8.88 -16.31 -2.50
CA LEU A 106 8.94 -15.58 -3.77
C LEU A 106 9.88 -16.29 -4.75
N SER A 107 9.49 -16.35 -6.00
CA SER A 107 10.30 -16.82 -7.12
C SER A 107 10.45 -15.71 -8.16
N PHE A 108 11.70 -15.34 -8.45
CA PHE A 108 12.05 -14.30 -9.41
C PHE A 108 12.51 -14.90 -10.73
N ASP A 109 11.82 -14.54 -11.81
CA ASP A 109 12.22 -14.84 -13.19
C ASP A 109 12.97 -13.64 -13.76
N ALA A 110 14.30 -13.77 -13.82
CA ALA A 110 15.20 -12.75 -14.35
C ALA A 110 15.00 -12.46 -15.83
N LEU A 111 14.58 -13.44 -16.63
CA LEU A 111 14.38 -13.26 -18.07
C LEU A 111 13.13 -12.42 -18.36
N GLN A 112 12.07 -12.65 -17.58
CA GLN A 112 10.80 -11.95 -17.76
C GLN A 112 10.63 -10.73 -16.85
N SER A 113 11.57 -10.50 -15.90
CA SER A 113 11.42 -9.50 -14.84
C SER A 113 10.10 -9.65 -14.07
N LYS A 114 9.71 -10.91 -13.84
CA LYS A 114 8.48 -11.30 -13.15
C LYS A 114 8.78 -11.91 -11.79
N VAL A 115 7.84 -11.74 -10.88
CA VAL A 115 7.88 -12.39 -9.57
C VAL A 115 6.56 -13.09 -9.33
N THR A 116 6.64 -14.33 -8.87
CA THR A 116 5.51 -15.11 -8.39
C THR A 116 5.76 -15.53 -6.94
N GLY A 117 4.72 -15.93 -6.24
CA GLY A 117 4.89 -16.39 -4.86
C GLY A 117 3.60 -16.78 -4.20
N SER A 118 3.71 -17.19 -2.94
CA SER A 118 2.57 -17.49 -2.09
C SER A 118 2.94 -17.34 -0.62
N GLY A 119 1.92 -17.28 0.23
CA GLY A 119 2.12 -17.22 1.67
C GLY A 119 0.82 -17.31 2.45
N LEU A 120 0.94 -17.15 3.76
CA LEU A 120 -0.14 -17.17 4.72
C LEU A 120 0.10 -16.05 5.73
N ASP A 121 -0.93 -15.26 5.99
CA ASP A 121 -0.97 -14.30 7.10
C ASP A 121 -2.26 -14.49 7.93
N ASP A 122 -2.53 -13.55 8.83
CA ASP A 122 -3.72 -13.48 9.65
C ASP A 122 -5.03 -13.25 8.88
N ILE A 123 -4.95 -12.72 7.64
CA ILE A 123 -6.11 -12.59 6.76
C ILE A 123 -6.40 -13.94 6.10
N GLY A 124 -5.39 -14.60 5.53
CA GLY A 124 -5.54 -15.94 4.95
C GLY A 124 -4.43 -16.35 3.99
N MET A 125 -4.64 -17.45 3.27
CA MET A 125 -3.71 -17.89 2.23
C MET A 125 -3.83 -17.00 1.00
N TYR A 126 -2.72 -16.77 0.32
CA TYR A 126 -2.68 -15.93 -0.88
C TYR A 126 -1.61 -16.36 -1.88
N SER A 127 -1.81 -15.95 -3.13
CA SER A 127 -0.80 -15.97 -4.18
C SER A 127 -0.32 -14.55 -4.49
N ILE A 128 0.89 -14.45 -5.04
CA ILE A 128 1.51 -13.21 -5.50
C ILE A 128 1.89 -13.35 -6.97
N GLU A 129 1.56 -12.32 -7.74
CA GLU A 129 2.11 -12.09 -9.09
C GLU A 129 2.57 -10.65 -9.21
N GLY A 130 3.65 -10.39 -9.92
CA GLY A 130 4.15 -9.04 -10.07
C GLY A 130 5.28 -8.90 -11.07
N THR A 131 5.81 -7.69 -11.13
CA THR A 131 7.00 -7.35 -11.91
C THR A 131 7.98 -6.59 -11.04
N TYR A 132 9.26 -6.66 -11.40
CA TYR A 132 10.32 -5.95 -10.72
C TYR A 132 11.31 -5.36 -11.71
N SER A 133 12.18 -4.46 -11.23
CA SER A 133 13.26 -3.90 -12.02
C SER A 133 14.51 -3.81 -11.15
N THR A 134 15.57 -4.43 -11.64
CA THR A 134 16.92 -4.29 -11.07
C THR A 134 17.39 -2.85 -11.14
N GLN A 135 17.19 -2.18 -12.28
CA GLN A 135 17.62 -0.79 -12.52
C GLN A 135 17.02 0.21 -11.53
N SER A 136 15.70 0.16 -11.31
CA SER A 136 15.02 1.07 -10.39
C SER A 136 14.97 0.55 -8.96
N ARG A 137 15.37 -0.71 -8.73
CA ARG A 137 15.31 -1.42 -7.45
C ARG A 137 13.91 -1.37 -6.84
N ARG A 138 12.91 -1.59 -7.67
CA ARG A 138 11.49 -1.54 -7.31
C ARG A 138 10.78 -2.80 -7.75
N MET A 139 9.70 -3.12 -7.05
CA MET A 139 8.76 -4.15 -7.45
C MET A 139 7.33 -3.70 -7.23
N GLY A 140 6.45 -4.16 -8.12
CA GLY A 140 5.01 -3.99 -8.01
C GLY A 140 4.35 -5.36 -7.99
N LEU A 141 3.70 -5.68 -6.88
CA LEU A 141 3.07 -6.96 -6.62
C LEU A 141 1.55 -6.83 -6.60
N THR A 142 0.88 -7.91 -6.97
CA THR A 142 -0.55 -8.15 -6.80
C THR A 142 -0.69 -9.41 -5.96
N LYS A 143 -1.16 -9.21 -4.73
CA LYS A 143 -1.48 -10.28 -3.79
C LYS A 143 -2.96 -10.63 -3.92
N THR A 144 -3.29 -11.89 -4.11
CA THR A 144 -4.68 -12.36 -4.27
C THR A 144 -4.99 -13.37 -3.16
N TYR A 145 -5.93 -13.03 -2.28
CA TYR A 145 -6.34 -13.96 -1.23
C TYR A 145 -7.24 -15.07 -1.77
N GLN A 146 -7.01 -16.29 -1.28
CA GLN A 146 -7.88 -17.43 -1.56
C GLN A 146 -9.10 -17.37 -0.64
N LEU A 147 -10.29 -17.26 -1.24
CA LEU A 147 -11.56 -17.22 -0.50
C LEU A 147 -11.73 -18.49 0.36
N GLY A 148 -12.25 -18.31 1.57
CA GLY A 148 -12.53 -19.41 2.50
C GLY A 148 -11.37 -19.80 3.43
N THR A 149 -10.25 -19.07 3.39
CA THR A 149 -9.07 -19.31 4.24
C THR A 149 -8.92 -18.19 5.27
N GLY A 150 -8.32 -18.47 6.44
CA GLY A 150 -8.05 -17.47 7.48
C GLY A 150 -9.30 -16.77 8.03
N ASN A 151 -9.21 -15.46 8.26
CA ASN A 151 -10.27 -14.65 8.83
C ASN A 151 -11.36 -14.32 7.80
N ARG A 152 -12.53 -14.96 7.92
CA ARG A 152 -13.67 -14.80 7.00
C ARG A 152 -14.25 -13.38 6.92
N LEU A 153 -14.03 -12.54 7.94
CA LEU A 153 -14.53 -11.16 7.93
C LEU A 153 -13.66 -10.24 7.08
N GLU A 154 -12.37 -10.54 6.98
CA GLU A 154 -11.38 -9.76 6.23
C GLU A 154 -11.05 -10.38 4.87
N ASN A 155 -10.95 -11.70 4.80
CA ASN A 155 -10.69 -12.44 3.57
C ASN A 155 -11.96 -12.60 2.71
N LEU A 156 -12.19 -11.58 1.90
CA LEU A 156 -13.24 -11.56 0.89
C LEU A 156 -12.77 -12.09 -0.49
N GLY A 157 -11.65 -12.83 -0.55
CA GLY A 157 -11.06 -13.27 -1.82
C GLY A 157 -10.58 -12.10 -2.70
N HIS A 158 -10.14 -11.02 -2.06
CA HIS A 158 -9.83 -9.76 -2.73
C HIS A 158 -8.35 -9.65 -3.11
N THR A 159 -8.05 -8.68 -3.97
CA THR A 159 -6.69 -8.36 -4.38
C THR A 159 -6.14 -7.15 -3.64
N VAL A 160 -4.84 -7.20 -3.34
CA VAL A 160 -4.07 -6.13 -2.73
C VAL A 160 -2.91 -5.80 -3.65
N THR A 161 -2.77 -4.53 -4.03
CA THR A 161 -1.61 -4.04 -4.79
C THR A 161 -0.52 -3.59 -3.81
N ILE A 162 0.72 -4.02 -4.03
CA ILE A 162 1.85 -3.66 -3.17
C ILE A 162 2.94 -3.05 -4.05
N GLN A 163 3.47 -1.88 -3.66
CA GLN A 163 4.52 -1.18 -4.40
C GLN A 163 5.69 -0.92 -3.45
N LEU A 164 6.85 -1.49 -3.77
CA LEU A 164 8.03 -1.48 -2.90
C LEU A 164 9.25 -0.95 -3.63
N GLU A 165 10.09 -0.24 -2.90
CA GLU A 165 11.39 0.26 -3.32
C GLU A 165 12.45 -0.19 -2.31
N TRP A 166 13.63 -0.53 -2.81
CA TRP A 166 14.73 -0.95 -1.95
C TRP A 166 15.23 0.22 -1.10
N ASN A 167 15.20 0.04 0.21
CA ASN A 167 15.83 0.94 1.16
C ASN A 167 17.22 0.40 1.54
N LYS A 168 18.27 1.02 0.99
CA LYS A 168 19.67 0.62 1.25
C LYS A 168 20.06 0.78 2.73
N TYR A 169 19.49 1.73 3.45
CA TYR A 169 19.83 1.99 4.86
C TYR A 169 19.33 0.89 5.78
N ASN A 170 18.11 0.40 5.51
CA ASN A 170 17.47 -0.64 6.32
C ASN A 170 17.71 -2.05 5.74
N ASN A 171 18.36 -2.16 4.59
CA ASN A 171 18.58 -3.41 3.86
C ASN A 171 17.28 -4.22 3.68
N GLN A 172 16.19 -3.53 3.32
CA GLN A 172 14.88 -4.12 3.11
C GLN A 172 14.10 -3.36 2.03
N PHE A 173 13.08 -4.00 1.47
CA PHE A 173 12.10 -3.35 0.63
C PHE A 173 11.03 -2.65 1.47
N GLU A 174 10.72 -1.41 1.12
CA GLU A 174 9.73 -0.60 1.81
C GLU A 174 8.77 0.05 0.82
N GLY A 175 7.53 0.26 1.24
CA GLY A 175 6.57 0.98 0.44
C GLY A 175 5.17 0.87 1.01
N LYS A 176 4.18 0.73 0.12
CA LYS A 176 2.77 0.72 0.52
C LYS A 176 1.99 -0.42 -0.11
N TRP A 177 1.01 -0.90 0.63
CA TRP A 177 -0.06 -1.75 0.13
C TRP A 177 -1.32 -0.92 -0.11
N TYR A 178 -2.17 -1.38 -1.02
CA TYR A 178 -3.42 -0.73 -1.44
C TYR A 178 -4.48 -1.80 -1.66
N VAL A 179 -5.65 -1.61 -1.07
CA VAL A 179 -6.81 -2.48 -1.28
C VAL A 179 -8.02 -1.65 -1.65
N ARG A 180 -8.82 -2.19 -2.57
CA ARG A 180 -10.10 -1.62 -2.95
C ARG A 180 -11.10 -2.74 -3.24
N THR A 181 -12.00 -2.95 -2.31
CA THR A 181 -13.17 -3.80 -2.45
C THR A 181 -14.44 -2.95 -2.49
N LYS A 182 -15.61 -3.59 -2.62
CA LYS A 182 -16.91 -2.92 -2.47
C LYS A 182 -17.14 -2.41 -1.04
N LYS A 183 -16.58 -3.11 -0.03
CA LYS A 183 -16.81 -2.85 1.40
C LYS A 183 -15.70 -2.04 2.05
N PHE A 184 -14.49 -2.11 1.53
CA PHE A 184 -13.31 -1.56 2.17
C PHE A 184 -12.37 -0.94 1.15
N LYS A 185 -11.80 0.22 1.51
CA LYS A 185 -10.72 0.88 0.77
C LYS A 185 -9.66 1.26 1.78
N GLY A 186 -8.42 0.89 1.51
CA GLY A 186 -7.34 1.09 2.48
C GLY A 186 -5.98 1.14 1.82
N ALA A 187 -5.05 1.79 2.50
CA ALA A 187 -3.64 1.74 2.19
C ALA A 187 -2.84 1.84 3.49
N GLY A 188 -1.67 1.24 3.50
CA GLY A 188 -0.79 1.25 4.66
C GLY A 188 0.64 0.96 4.25
N ASP A 189 1.56 1.07 5.21
CA ASP A 189 2.97 0.80 4.97
C ASP A 189 3.23 -0.70 4.89
N PHE A 190 4.23 -1.08 4.09
CA PHE A 190 4.63 -2.45 3.87
C PHE A 190 6.16 -2.54 3.89
N LYS A 191 6.69 -3.58 4.54
CA LYS A 191 8.12 -3.86 4.64
C LYS A 191 8.38 -5.32 4.33
N MET A 192 9.50 -5.60 3.67
CA MET A 192 9.86 -6.96 3.30
C MET A 192 11.38 -7.15 3.24
N ASN A 193 11.89 -8.19 3.89
CA ASN A 193 13.31 -8.54 3.95
C ASN A 193 13.50 -10.02 3.63
N PHE A 194 14.59 -10.36 2.97
CA PHE A 194 14.89 -11.74 2.65
C PHE A 194 15.32 -12.51 3.91
N ASP A 195 14.78 -13.71 4.13
CA ASP A 195 15.16 -14.54 5.27
C ASP A 195 16.48 -15.28 5.00
N LYS A 196 17.57 -14.71 5.52
CA LYS A 196 18.92 -15.26 5.35
C LYS A 196 19.12 -16.58 6.11
N ARG A 197 18.29 -16.92 7.10
CA ARG A 197 18.51 -18.11 7.95
C ARG A 197 18.40 -19.40 7.14
N ASN A 198 17.52 -19.43 6.15
CA ASN A 198 17.31 -20.61 5.30
C ASN A 198 18.34 -20.77 4.18
N GLN A 199 19.22 -19.78 3.95
CA GLN A 199 20.34 -19.93 2.98
C GLN A 199 21.51 -20.75 3.53
N TYR A 200 21.61 -20.91 4.85
CA TYR A 200 22.75 -21.55 5.52
C TYR A 200 22.46 -22.94 6.07
N MET A 201 21.49 -23.67 5.50
CA MET A 201 21.43 -25.12 5.71
C MET A 201 22.06 -25.84 4.50
N PRO A 202 23.40 -25.89 4.39
CA PRO A 202 24.03 -26.84 3.51
C PRO A 202 23.75 -28.23 4.09
N VAL A 203 23.21 -29.10 3.25
CA VAL A 203 23.45 -30.55 3.15
C VAL A 203 24.51 -31.11 4.13
N LEU A 204 24.22 -31.10 5.43
CA LEU A 204 25.06 -31.73 6.47
C LEU A 204 24.54 -33.13 6.84
N SER A 205 23.49 -33.62 6.18
CA SER A 205 22.88 -34.92 6.48
C SER A 205 23.40 -36.10 5.65
N ILE A 206 24.50 -35.98 4.89
CA ILE A 206 25.01 -37.09 4.06
C ILE A 206 26.25 -37.79 4.68
N TYR A 207 26.88 -37.24 5.72
CA TYR A 207 28.13 -37.80 6.28
C TYR A 207 28.00 -38.35 7.72
N GLU A 208 26.95 -39.12 8.03
CA GLU A 208 26.85 -39.84 9.31
C GLU A 208 26.43 -41.30 9.16
N LYS A 209 26.88 -41.96 8.09
CA LYS A 209 26.92 -43.44 7.99
C LYS A 209 28.13 -43.89 7.16
N VAL A 210 29.30 -43.92 7.78
CA VAL A 210 30.39 -44.85 7.42
C VAL A 210 30.93 -45.44 8.72
#